data_AF-A0A6H1ZLR2-F1
#
_entry.id   AF-A0A6H1ZLR2-F1
#
_cell.length_a   1.000
_cell.length_b   1.000
_cell.length_c   1.000
_cell.angle_alpha   90.00
_cell.angle_beta   90.00
_cell.angle_gamma   90.00
#
_symmetry.space_group_name_H-M   'P 1'
#
loop_
_entity.id
_entity.type
_entity.pdbx_description
1 polymer ?
#
loop_
_entity_poly.entity_id
_entity_poly.type
_entity_poly.pdbx_seq_one_letter_code
_entity_poly.pdbx_strand_id
1 'polypeptide(L)'
;MKISEEMLKKAKELGLEVDEDTEETDLLKLIKEKEDEVTKKKDKDKDKDADYWKEEANKAFEARDLAKKERRDVQKRLKDIEDELSSAPDKSSVETMQKQLDSLTKYKEAIEKEREERDLKDKTELERKDIEFNKKLETLRKEMEEGLNEHKKELVASKETLEQKETQIRSLRKSNLSSEVFQHASKFGAYNPTQIVKLLSDRFEWDEDLSKFVNYIKNDKGKLVDELNVEETVKSFLEDDENDNLVKSKVKIDGLHRKDSDAVIKDKDKDKDKKDGLVQSMKTADGKYDPTHPAIIKSAEESRLSVEDYIEVREMRDSKMSKVRDLK
;
A
#
# COMPACT_ATOMS: atom_id res chain seq x y z
N MET A 1 -48.17 12.58 -1.02
CA MET A 1 -47.53 11.34 -0.52
C MET A 1 -47.80 11.29 0.97
N LYS A 2 -48.12 10.12 1.55
CA LYS A 2 -48.37 10.04 3.00
C LYS A 2 -47.02 9.96 3.69
N ILE A 3 -46.72 10.92 4.57
CA ILE A 3 -45.52 10.93 5.41
C ILE A 3 -45.48 9.62 6.20
N SER A 4 -44.34 8.93 6.20
CA SER A 4 -44.22 7.66 6.91
C SER A 4 -44.29 7.85 8.43
N GLU A 5 -45.00 6.96 9.13
CA GLU A 5 -45.12 7.01 10.60
C GLU A 5 -43.75 6.97 11.31
N GLU A 6 -42.75 6.35 10.68
CA GLU A 6 -41.38 6.30 11.18
C GLU A 6 -40.70 7.68 11.22
N MET A 7 -40.97 8.55 10.24
CA MET A 7 -40.38 9.90 10.21
C MET A 7 -41.02 10.85 11.20
N LEU A 8 -42.34 10.74 11.41
CA LEU A 8 -43.04 11.49 12.46
C LEU A 8 -42.55 11.08 13.86
N LYS A 9 -42.23 9.79 14.06
CA LYS A 9 -41.65 9.31 15.32
C LYS A 9 -40.25 9.87 15.57
N LYS A 10 -39.37 9.84 14.56
CA LYS A 10 -38.01 10.42 14.65
C LYS A 10 -38.04 11.92 14.87
N ALA A 11 -38.92 12.65 14.19
CA ALA A 11 -39.10 14.09 14.40
C ALA A 11 -39.51 14.42 15.84
N LYS A 12 -40.46 13.66 16.41
CA LYS A 12 -40.88 13.82 17.81
C LYS A 12 -39.78 13.46 18.81
N GLU A 13 -39.00 12.41 18.56
CA GLU A 13 -37.84 12.06 19.40
C GLU A 13 -36.76 13.14 19.41
N LEU A 14 -36.62 13.88 18.29
CA LEU A 14 -35.72 15.03 18.16
C LEU A 14 -36.35 16.36 18.63
N GLY A 15 -37.60 16.33 19.11
CA GLY A 15 -38.33 17.49 19.62
C GLY A 15 -38.78 18.49 18.55
N LEU A 16 -38.98 18.02 17.31
CA LEU A 16 -39.51 18.83 16.20
C LEU A 16 -41.05 18.79 16.19
N GLU A 17 -41.68 19.96 16.18
CA GLU A 17 -43.12 20.10 15.91
C GLU A 17 -43.34 20.02 14.39
N VAL A 18 -44.25 19.15 13.94
CA VAL A 18 -44.51 18.88 12.52
C VAL A 18 -45.96 19.25 12.22
N ASP A 19 -46.16 20.23 11.35
CA ASP A 19 -47.49 20.65 10.89
C ASP A 19 -48.00 19.72 9.77
N GLU A 20 -49.33 19.56 9.65
CA GLU A 20 -49.96 18.63 8.70
C GLU A 20 -49.65 18.95 7.21
N ASP A 21 -49.20 20.18 6.93
CA ASP A 21 -48.83 20.65 5.59
C ASP A 21 -47.33 20.48 5.28
N THR A 22 -46.55 19.89 6.19
CA THR A 22 -45.09 19.73 6.01
C THR A 22 -44.82 18.65 4.97
N GLU A 23 -44.17 19.00 3.87
CA GLU A 23 -43.79 18.02 2.86
C GLU A 23 -42.73 17.05 3.40
N GLU A 24 -42.83 15.78 2.99
CA GLU A 24 -41.98 14.68 3.44
C GLU A 24 -40.47 14.96 3.25
N THR A 25 -40.14 15.69 2.18
CA THR A 25 -38.77 16.10 1.87
C THR A 25 -38.22 17.16 2.83
N ASP A 26 -39.08 18.04 3.33
CA ASP A 26 -38.68 19.11 4.25
C ASP A 26 -38.57 18.58 5.67
N LEU A 27 -39.42 17.62 6.05
CA LEU A 27 -39.31 16.89 7.31
C LEU A 27 -37.98 16.11 7.42
N LEU A 28 -37.55 15.47 6.33
CA LEU A 28 -36.26 14.77 6.27
C LEU A 28 -35.07 15.70 6.47
N LYS A 29 -35.13 16.91 5.88
CA LYS A 29 -34.08 17.91 6.06
C LYS A 29 -34.01 18.39 7.50
N LEU A 30 -35.15 18.68 8.11
CA LEU A 30 -35.24 19.13 9.52
C LEU A 30 -34.72 18.07 10.50
N ILE A 31 -35.06 16.79 10.28
CA ILE A 31 -34.53 15.67 11.06
C ILE A 31 -33.01 15.61 10.96
N LYS A 32 -32.46 15.66 9.74
CA LYS A 32 -31.03 15.55 9.49
C LYS A 32 -30.24 16.72 10.06
N GLU A 33 -30.76 17.94 9.92
CA GLU A 33 -30.14 19.17 10.46
C GLU A 33 -30.10 19.14 11.99
N LYS A 34 -31.17 18.65 12.65
CA LYS A 34 -31.17 18.42 14.10
C LYS A 34 -30.22 17.33 14.55
N GLU A 35 -30.10 16.23 13.80
CA GLU A 35 -29.12 15.16 14.09
C GLU A 35 -27.69 15.68 13.98
N ASP A 36 -27.41 16.53 12.99
CA ASP A 36 -26.10 17.18 12.80
C ASP A 36 -25.79 18.22 13.89
N GLU A 37 -26.80 18.94 14.42
CA GLU A 37 -26.61 19.83 15.57
C GLU A 37 -26.31 19.07 16.87
N VAL A 38 -26.99 17.94 17.09
CA VAL A 38 -26.81 17.10 18.29
C VAL A 38 -25.43 16.43 18.28
N THR A 39 -24.97 15.97 17.13
CA THR A 39 -23.61 15.41 16.97
C THR A 39 -22.52 16.47 17.13
N LYS A 40 -22.67 17.65 16.51
CA LYS A 40 -21.74 18.78 16.68
C LYS A 40 -21.65 19.30 18.12
N LYS A 41 -22.74 19.24 18.91
CA LYS A 41 -22.70 19.56 20.34
C LYS A 41 -21.97 18.50 21.15
N LYS A 42 -22.18 17.21 20.87
CA LYS A 42 -21.45 16.11 21.53
C LYS A 42 -19.95 16.14 21.25
N ASP A 43 -19.51 16.62 20.09
CA ASP A 43 -18.07 16.69 19.76
C ASP A 43 -17.35 17.86 20.43
N LYS A 44 -18.04 18.96 20.74
CA LYS A 44 -17.42 20.13 21.42
C LYS A 44 -17.16 19.93 22.92
N ASP A 45 -17.85 19.00 23.56
CA ASP A 45 -17.70 18.74 25.00
C ASP A 45 -16.67 17.63 25.32
N LYS A 46 -16.21 16.87 24.31
CA LYS A 46 -15.22 15.78 24.47
C LYS A 46 -13.84 16.26 24.95
N ASP A 47 -13.45 17.49 24.62
CA ASP A 47 -12.13 18.03 24.98
C ASP A 47 -11.99 18.38 26.47
N LYS A 48 -13.09 18.39 27.23
CA LYS A 48 -13.08 18.72 28.68
C LYS A 48 -13.54 17.59 29.59
N ASP A 49 -13.99 16.47 29.02
CA ASP A 49 -14.56 15.38 29.80
C ASP A 49 -13.48 14.38 30.23
N ALA A 50 -13.18 14.34 31.53
CA ALA A 50 -12.13 13.49 32.09
C ALA A 50 -12.42 11.99 31.88
N ASP A 51 -13.70 11.64 31.72
CA ASP A 51 -14.12 10.26 31.50
C ASP A 51 -13.85 9.80 30.05
N TYR A 52 -13.97 10.69 29.06
CA TYR A 52 -13.57 10.40 27.68
C TYR A 52 -12.07 10.06 27.57
N TRP A 53 -11.21 10.85 28.23
CA TRP A 53 -9.77 10.56 28.25
C TRP A 53 -9.41 9.29 29.01
N LYS A 54 -10.17 8.91 30.05
CA LYS A 54 -9.99 7.61 30.73
C LYS A 54 -10.37 6.46 29.80
N GLU A 55 -11.48 6.57 29.07
CA GLU A 55 -11.89 5.54 28.11
C GLU A 55 -10.88 5.39 26.97
N GLU A 56 -10.39 6.50 26.43
CA GLU A 56 -9.40 6.48 25.35
C GLU A 56 -8.04 5.94 25.83
N ALA A 57 -7.63 6.29 27.05
CA ALA A 57 -6.44 5.70 27.68
C ALA A 57 -6.60 4.19 27.91
N ASN A 58 -7.77 3.74 28.37
CA ASN A 58 -8.06 2.31 28.53
C ASN A 58 -7.99 1.56 27.20
N LYS A 59 -8.58 2.09 26.12
CA LYS A 59 -8.45 1.52 24.77
C LYS A 59 -6.99 1.45 24.31
N ALA A 60 -6.20 2.50 24.57
CA ALA A 60 -4.79 2.51 24.24
C ALA A 60 -4.00 1.45 25.05
N PHE A 61 -4.34 1.23 26.33
CA PHE A 61 -3.74 0.19 27.15
C PHE A 61 -4.13 -1.22 26.68
N GLU A 62 -5.40 -1.44 26.33
CA GLU A 62 -5.87 -2.70 25.76
C GLU A 62 -5.17 -3.01 24.44
N ALA A 63 -5.08 -2.03 23.53
CA ALA A 63 -4.35 -2.17 22.27
C ALA A 63 -2.86 -2.49 22.49
N ARG A 64 -2.21 -1.81 23.44
CA ARG A 64 -0.82 -2.08 23.81
C ARG A 64 -0.65 -3.49 24.35
N ASP A 65 -1.56 -3.93 25.23
CA ASP A 65 -1.44 -5.23 25.88
C ASP A 65 -1.76 -6.38 24.91
N LEU A 66 -2.67 -6.14 23.95
CA LEU A 66 -2.93 -7.03 22.82
C LEU A 66 -1.70 -7.14 21.91
N ALA A 67 -1.08 -6.01 21.52
CA ALA A 67 0.15 -6.01 20.73
C ALA A 67 1.32 -6.71 21.46
N LYS A 68 1.43 -6.56 22.79
CA LYS A 68 2.41 -7.31 23.60
C LYS A 68 2.15 -8.81 23.58
N LYS A 69 0.88 -9.23 23.63
CA LYS A 69 0.50 -10.64 23.54
C LYS A 69 0.83 -11.21 22.16
N GLU A 70 0.45 -10.52 21.10
CA GLU A 70 0.77 -10.91 19.72
C GLU A 70 2.28 -11.03 19.51
N ARG A 71 3.07 -10.06 20.00
CA ARG A 71 4.53 -10.14 19.96
C ARG A 71 5.07 -11.40 20.65
N ARG A 72 4.55 -11.74 21.83
CA ARG A 72 4.95 -12.96 22.55
C ARG A 72 4.57 -14.22 21.78
N ASP A 73 3.40 -14.24 21.17
CA ASP A 73 2.93 -15.40 20.39
C ASP A 73 3.75 -15.59 19.11
N VAL A 74 4.08 -14.50 18.40
CA VAL A 74 5.01 -14.53 17.25
C VAL A 74 6.40 -14.99 17.69
N GLN A 75 6.92 -14.50 18.82
CA GLN A 75 8.22 -14.91 19.33
C GLN A 75 8.26 -16.40 19.72
N LYS A 76 7.17 -16.94 20.29
CA LYS A 76 7.04 -18.37 20.54
C LYS A 76 7.05 -19.16 19.23
N ARG A 77 6.26 -18.76 18.24
CA ARG A 77 6.24 -19.41 16.92
C ARG A 77 7.60 -19.38 16.23
N LEU A 78 8.32 -18.26 16.31
CA LEU A 78 9.68 -18.15 15.78
C LEU A 78 10.61 -19.14 16.48
N LYS A 79 10.52 -19.23 17.81
CA LYS A 79 11.31 -20.20 18.57
C LYS A 79 10.95 -21.65 18.22
N ASP A 80 9.67 -21.95 18.10
CA ASP A 80 9.20 -23.28 17.69
C ASP A 80 9.73 -23.63 16.29
N ILE A 81 9.71 -22.68 15.35
CA ILE A 81 10.28 -22.83 14.01
C ILE A 81 11.81 -23.00 14.08
N GLU A 82 12.52 -22.25 14.91
CA GLU A 82 13.98 -22.40 15.11
C GLU A 82 14.33 -23.78 15.70
N ASP A 83 13.55 -24.25 16.67
CA ASP A 83 13.71 -25.57 17.28
C ASP A 83 13.38 -26.68 16.26
N GLU A 84 12.37 -26.50 15.41
CA GLU A 84 12.08 -27.39 14.27
C GLU A 84 13.19 -27.36 13.21
N LEU A 85 13.73 -26.19 12.88
CA LEU A 85 14.79 -26.04 11.88
C LEU A 85 16.12 -26.63 12.36
N SER A 86 16.40 -26.52 13.67
CA SER A 86 17.61 -27.09 14.29
C SER A 86 17.52 -28.60 14.48
N SER A 87 16.31 -29.15 14.56
CA SER A 87 16.05 -30.60 14.56
C SER A 87 15.84 -31.17 13.15
N ALA A 88 15.69 -30.32 12.14
CA ALA A 88 15.57 -30.73 10.75
C ALA A 88 16.89 -31.37 10.27
N PRO A 89 16.82 -32.37 9.38
CA PRO A 89 18.02 -32.98 8.83
C PRO A 89 18.84 -31.95 8.05
N ASP A 90 20.15 -31.92 8.28
CA ASP A 90 21.08 -31.05 7.55
C ASP A 90 20.94 -31.26 6.03
N LYS A 91 21.17 -30.21 5.25
CA LYS A 91 21.07 -30.26 3.78
C LYS A 91 21.84 -31.44 3.16
N SER A 92 23.02 -31.75 3.69
CA SER A 92 23.82 -32.91 3.26
C SER A 92 23.11 -34.24 3.50
N SER A 93 22.40 -34.38 4.62
CA SER A 93 21.61 -35.57 4.95
C SER A 93 20.34 -35.67 4.10
N VAL A 94 19.73 -34.54 3.74
CA VAL A 94 18.61 -34.50 2.79
C VAL A 94 19.07 -34.95 1.41
N GLU A 95 20.23 -34.46 0.95
CA GLU A 95 20.82 -34.88 -0.33
C GLU A 95 21.18 -36.36 -0.36
N THR A 96 21.66 -36.95 0.74
CA THR A 96 21.93 -38.39 0.81
C THR A 96 20.64 -39.20 0.84
N MET A 97 19.63 -38.76 1.59
CA MET A 97 18.30 -39.38 1.58
C MET A 97 17.68 -39.34 0.18
N GLN A 98 17.82 -38.23 -0.54
CA GLN A 98 17.31 -38.10 -1.91
C GLN A 98 18.04 -39.03 -2.88
N LYS A 99 19.37 -39.16 -2.77
CA LYS A 99 20.14 -40.16 -3.53
C LYS A 99 19.74 -41.60 -3.21
N GLN A 100 19.43 -41.90 -1.94
CA GLN A 100 18.94 -43.22 -1.53
C GLN A 100 17.52 -43.48 -2.06
N LEU A 101 16.68 -42.46 -2.11
CA LEU A 101 15.34 -42.55 -2.67
C LEU A 101 15.42 -42.81 -4.19
N ASP A 102 16.30 -42.10 -4.89
CA ASP A 102 16.58 -42.32 -6.32
C ASP A 102 17.16 -43.71 -6.63
N SER A 103 17.96 -44.27 -5.73
CA SER A 103 18.49 -45.63 -5.92
C SER A 103 17.43 -46.69 -5.63
N LEU A 104 16.57 -46.47 -4.63
CA LEU A 104 15.45 -47.34 -4.31
C LEU A 104 14.37 -47.33 -5.39
N THR A 105 14.05 -46.17 -5.98
CA THR A 105 13.11 -46.09 -7.11
C THR A 105 13.64 -46.86 -8.31
N LYS A 106 14.90 -46.66 -8.69
CA LYS A 106 15.55 -47.44 -9.77
C LYS A 106 15.56 -48.94 -9.49
N TYR A 107 15.84 -49.34 -8.25
CA TYR A 107 15.80 -50.74 -7.85
C TYR A 107 14.39 -51.34 -7.92
N LYS A 108 13.38 -50.58 -7.48
CA LYS A 108 11.97 -50.99 -7.57
C LYS A 108 11.52 -51.14 -9.02
N GLU A 109 11.87 -50.19 -9.89
CA GLU A 109 11.60 -50.26 -11.33
C GLU A 109 12.26 -51.46 -11.99
N ALA A 110 13.49 -51.81 -11.58
CA ALA A 110 14.17 -53.01 -12.08
C ALA A 110 13.47 -54.30 -11.67
N ILE A 111 13.03 -54.40 -10.40
CA ILE A 111 12.25 -55.55 -9.92
C ILE A 111 10.90 -55.65 -10.62
N GLU A 112 10.20 -54.53 -10.80
CA GLU A 112 8.91 -54.52 -11.48
C GLU A 112 9.07 -54.95 -12.95
N LYS A 113 10.10 -54.48 -13.66
CA LYS A 113 10.42 -54.96 -15.01
C LYS A 113 10.70 -56.46 -15.05
N GLU A 114 11.49 -56.99 -14.13
CA GLU A 114 11.76 -58.44 -14.08
C GLU A 114 10.51 -59.27 -13.78
N ARG A 115 9.64 -58.79 -12.87
CA ARG A 115 8.35 -59.45 -12.58
C ARG A 115 7.44 -59.41 -13.79
N GLU A 116 7.32 -58.24 -14.43
CA GLU A 116 6.53 -58.09 -15.64
C GLU A 116 7.03 -58.99 -16.75
N GLU A 117 8.35 -59.11 -16.97
CA GLU A 117 8.90 -60.02 -17.98
C GLU A 117 8.60 -61.50 -17.70
N ARG A 118 8.55 -61.92 -16.43
CA ARG A 118 8.12 -63.29 -16.06
C ARG A 118 6.62 -63.46 -16.30
N ASP A 119 5.81 -62.52 -15.82
CA ASP A 119 4.35 -62.57 -15.97
C ASP A 119 3.92 -62.45 -17.44
N LEU A 120 4.68 -61.75 -18.28
CA LEU A 120 4.46 -61.65 -19.71
C LEU A 120 4.81 -62.97 -20.42
N LYS A 121 5.83 -63.73 -19.99
CA LYS A 121 6.19 -65.02 -20.60
C LYS A 121 5.05 -66.04 -20.51
N ASP A 122 4.29 -66.02 -19.43
CA ASP A 122 3.20 -66.97 -19.18
C ASP A 122 1.83 -66.52 -19.73
N LYS A 123 1.73 -65.29 -20.25
CA LYS A 123 0.50 -64.70 -20.81
C LYS A 123 0.36 -64.89 -22.32
N THR A 124 -0.88 -64.91 -22.79
CA THR A 124 -1.24 -64.99 -24.21
C THR A 124 -0.94 -63.68 -24.95
N GLU A 125 -0.71 -63.72 -26.27
CA GLU A 125 -0.36 -62.53 -27.07
C GLU A 125 -1.34 -61.35 -26.90
N LEU A 126 -2.62 -61.65 -26.68
CA LEU A 126 -3.68 -60.65 -26.50
C LEU A 126 -3.52 -59.90 -25.18
N GLU A 127 -3.22 -60.62 -24.09
CA GLU A 127 -2.93 -60.03 -22.78
C GLU A 127 -1.62 -59.23 -22.77
N ARG A 128 -0.62 -59.64 -23.56
CA ARG A 128 0.63 -58.86 -23.72
C ARG A 128 0.35 -57.49 -24.33
N LYS A 129 -0.48 -57.43 -25.37
CA LYS A 129 -0.86 -56.16 -26.02
C LYS A 129 -1.70 -55.27 -25.12
N ASP A 130 -2.59 -55.82 -24.31
CA ASP A 130 -3.35 -55.05 -23.33
C ASP A 130 -2.45 -54.41 -22.27
N ILE A 131 -1.43 -55.13 -21.79
CA ILE A 131 -0.44 -54.59 -20.85
C ILE A 131 0.38 -53.47 -21.50
N GLU A 132 0.88 -53.66 -22.73
CA GLU A 132 1.59 -52.61 -23.46
C GLU A 132 0.73 -51.36 -23.69
N PHE A 133 -0.55 -51.55 -24.03
CA PHE A 133 -1.47 -50.46 -24.25
C PHE A 133 -1.76 -49.70 -22.94
N ASN A 134 -1.97 -50.41 -21.83
CA ASN A 134 -2.16 -49.79 -20.52
C ASN A 134 -0.92 -49.02 -20.05
N LYS A 135 0.29 -49.55 -20.29
CA LYS A 135 1.54 -48.81 -20.00
C LYS A 135 1.63 -47.53 -20.81
N LYS A 136 1.30 -47.59 -22.11
CA LYS A 136 1.26 -46.39 -22.96
C LYS A 136 0.22 -45.38 -22.47
N LEU A 137 -0.94 -45.83 -22.02
CA LEU A 137 -1.94 -44.94 -21.43
C LEU A 137 -1.44 -44.31 -20.12
N GLU A 138 -0.71 -45.06 -19.31
CA GLU A 138 -0.17 -44.57 -18.05
C GLU A 138 0.97 -43.57 -18.27
N THR A 139 1.87 -43.81 -19.22
CA THR A 139 2.90 -42.84 -19.61
C THR A 139 2.26 -41.57 -20.16
N LEU A 140 1.24 -41.70 -21.02
CA LEU A 140 0.53 -40.55 -21.58
C LEU A 140 -0.22 -39.74 -20.49
N ARG A 141 -0.78 -40.43 -19.49
CA ARG A 141 -1.39 -39.77 -18.32
C ARG A 141 -0.36 -39.02 -17.49
N LYS A 142 0.82 -39.61 -17.24
CA LYS A 142 1.93 -38.95 -16.53
C LYS A 142 2.43 -37.71 -17.29
N GLU A 143 2.65 -37.82 -18.59
CA GLU A 143 3.04 -36.68 -19.45
C GLU A 143 1.99 -35.57 -19.41
N MET A 144 0.69 -35.89 -19.48
CA MET A 144 -0.37 -34.89 -19.34
C MET A 144 -0.42 -34.27 -17.94
N GLU A 145 -0.20 -35.05 -16.89
CA GLU A 145 -0.20 -34.54 -15.52
C GLU A 145 1.01 -33.64 -15.24
N GLU A 146 2.18 -34.00 -15.75
CA GLU A 146 3.39 -33.18 -15.73
C GLU A 146 3.18 -31.87 -16.48
N GLY A 147 2.66 -31.91 -17.71
CA GLY A 147 2.33 -30.71 -18.49
C GLY A 147 1.27 -29.83 -17.83
N LEU A 148 0.24 -30.41 -17.21
CA LEU A 148 -0.75 -29.67 -16.43
C LEU A 148 -0.13 -29.01 -15.20
N ASN A 149 0.79 -29.68 -14.51
CA ASN A 149 1.47 -29.13 -13.34
C ASN A 149 2.44 -28.00 -13.73
N GLU A 150 3.13 -28.13 -14.86
CA GLU A 150 3.97 -27.06 -15.41
C GLU A 150 3.14 -25.82 -15.78
N HIS A 151 2.05 -26.00 -16.54
CA HIS A 151 1.15 -24.89 -16.86
C HIS A 151 0.50 -24.24 -15.63
N LYS A 152 0.17 -25.02 -14.59
CA LYS A 152 -0.33 -24.46 -13.32
C LYS A 152 0.73 -23.59 -12.65
N LYS A 153 2.00 -24.02 -12.63
CA LYS A 153 3.11 -23.24 -12.07
C LYS A 153 3.33 -21.96 -12.87
N GLU A 154 3.33 -22.04 -14.21
CA GLU A 154 3.43 -20.88 -15.09
C GLU A 154 2.28 -19.88 -14.87
N LEU A 155 1.06 -20.39 -14.72
CA LEU A 155 -0.13 -19.56 -14.49
C LEU A 155 -0.08 -18.84 -13.13
N VAL A 156 0.41 -19.50 -12.08
CA VAL A 156 0.63 -18.86 -10.77
C VAL A 156 1.71 -17.79 -10.86
N ALA A 157 2.87 -18.12 -11.46
CA ALA A 157 3.96 -17.16 -11.64
C ALA A 157 3.50 -15.95 -12.48
N SER A 158 2.74 -16.18 -13.55
CA SER A 158 2.19 -15.12 -14.39
C SER A 158 1.24 -14.20 -13.60
N LYS A 159 0.35 -14.77 -12.78
CA LYS A 159 -0.54 -13.99 -11.90
C LYS A 159 0.23 -13.13 -10.91
N GLU A 160 1.24 -13.69 -10.24
CA GLU A 160 2.08 -12.93 -9.30
C GLU A 160 2.78 -11.76 -10.01
N THR A 161 3.32 -11.98 -11.21
CA THR A 161 3.94 -10.88 -11.98
C THR A 161 2.94 -9.82 -12.42
N LEU A 162 1.69 -10.20 -12.75
CA LEU A 162 0.64 -9.25 -13.10
C LEU A 162 0.23 -8.41 -11.88
N GLU A 163 0.06 -9.01 -10.71
CA GLU A 163 -0.25 -8.29 -9.47
C GLU A 163 0.87 -7.30 -9.10
N GLN A 164 2.14 -7.70 -9.25
CA GLN A 164 3.29 -6.82 -9.06
C GLN A 164 3.27 -5.63 -10.04
N LYS A 165 2.98 -5.87 -11.32
CA LYS A 165 2.86 -4.80 -12.31
C LYS A 165 1.67 -3.88 -12.02
N GLU A 166 0.53 -4.41 -11.63
CA GLU A 166 -0.64 -3.61 -11.26
C GLU A 166 -0.37 -2.72 -10.05
N THR A 167 0.29 -3.24 -9.00
CA THR A 167 0.64 -2.43 -7.83
C THR A 167 1.62 -1.32 -8.18
N GLN A 168 2.59 -1.58 -9.05
CA GLN A 168 3.49 -0.55 -9.60
C GLN A 168 2.74 0.48 -10.45
N ILE A 169 1.81 0.05 -11.31
CA ILE A 169 1.00 0.96 -12.13
C ILE A 169 0.14 1.84 -11.22
N ARG A 170 -0.51 1.28 -10.18
CA ARG A 170 -1.30 2.04 -9.22
C ARG A 170 -0.46 3.06 -8.46
N SER A 171 0.78 2.72 -8.07
CA SER A 171 1.66 3.65 -7.36
C SER A 171 2.13 4.80 -8.27
N LEU A 172 2.48 4.50 -9.52
CA LEU A 172 2.84 5.50 -10.53
C LEU A 172 1.65 6.42 -10.85
N ARG A 173 0.46 5.84 -11.04
CA ARG A 173 -0.79 6.60 -11.22
C ARG A 173 -1.00 7.59 -10.06
N LYS A 174 -0.92 7.13 -8.80
CA LYS A 174 -1.05 8.02 -7.62
C LYS A 174 0.00 9.13 -7.57
N SER A 175 1.25 8.83 -7.93
CA SER A 175 2.32 9.83 -8.01
C SER A 175 2.06 10.85 -9.11
N ASN A 176 1.56 10.42 -10.27
CA ASN A 176 1.20 11.30 -11.38
C ASN A 176 0.05 12.22 -10.98
N LEU A 177 -1.02 11.70 -10.39
CA LEU A 177 -2.13 12.51 -9.86
C LEU A 177 -1.62 13.57 -8.88
N SER A 178 -0.76 13.16 -7.93
CA SER A 178 -0.21 14.06 -6.93
C SER A 178 0.60 15.20 -7.57
N SER A 179 1.37 14.88 -8.61
CA SER A 179 2.13 15.86 -9.40
C SER A 179 1.21 16.81 -10.16
N GLU A 180 0.17 16.30 -10.83
CA GLU A 180 -0.79 17.11 -11.57
C GLU A 180 -1.54 18.07 -10.65
N VAL A 181 -2.11 17.55 -9.55
CA VAL A 181 -2.80 18.39 -8.53
C VAL A 181 -1.85 19.45 -7.99
N PHE A 182 -0.60 19.09 -7.68
CA PHE A 182 0.40 20.03 -7.20
C PHE A 182 0.69 21.15 -8.22
N GLN A 183 0.85 20.79 -9.50
CA GLN A 183 1.12 21.74 -10.57
C GLN A 183 -0.04 22.71 -10.75
N HIS A 184 -1.27 22.20 -10.83
CA HIS A 184 -2.47 23.03 -10.96
C HIS A 184 -2.70 23.91 -9.72
N ALA A 185 -2.53 23.36 -8.52
CA ALA A 185 -2.66 24.14 -7.28
C ALA A 185 -1.62 25.27 -7.22
N SER A 186 -0.39 25.00 -7.66
CA SER A 186 0.66 26.02 -7.76
C SER A 186 0.30 27.09 -8.79
N LYS A 187 -0.22 26.69 -9.95
CA LYS A 187 -0.67 27.58 -11.04
C LYS A 187 -1.81 28.50 -10.59
N PHE A 188 -2.75 27.99 -9.79
CA PHE A 188 -3.87 28.77 -9.25
C PHE A 188 -3.53 29.54 -7.96
N GLY A 189 -2.27 29.53 -7.53
CA GLY A 189 -1.80 30.39 -6.44
C GLY A 189 -2.10 29.85 -5.05
N ALA A 190 -2.24 28.53 -4.89
CA ALA A 190 -2.35 27.92 -3.57
C ALA A 190 -1.17 28.32 -2.66
N TYR A 191 -1.46 28.64 -1.41
CA TYR A 191 -0.47 28.95 -0.38
C TYR A 191 0.44 27.76 -0.09
N ASN A 192 -0.14 26.57 0.05
CA ASN A 192 0.57 25.30 0.25
C ASN A 192 0.04 24.20 -0.69
N PRO A 193 0.57 24.08 -1.91
CA PRO A 193 0.10 23.09 -2.91
C PRO A 193 0.15 21.63 -2.40
N THR A 194 1.12 21.28 -1.55
CA THR A 194 1.22 19.93 -0.97
C THR A 194 0.03 19.58 -0.08
N GLN A 195 -0.55 20.57 0.59
CA GLN A 195 -1.76 20.37 1.39
C GLN A 195 -2.98 20.11 0.49
N ILE A 196 -3.07 20.81 -0.65
CA ILE A 196 -4.14 20.61 -1.64
C ILE A 196 -4.11 19.18 -2.19
N VAL A 197 -2.92 18.65 -2.49
CA VAL A 197 -2.76 17.25 -2.90
C VAL A 197 -3.39 16.29 -1.88
N LYS A 198 -3.12 16.48 -0.58
CA LYS A 198 -3.67 15.61 0.48
C LYS A 198 -5.19 15.72 0.63
N LEU A 199 -5.76 16.88 0.35
CA LEU A 199 -7.21 17.12 0.49
C LEU A 199 -8.00 16.59 -0.72
N LEU A 200 -7.38 16.59 -1.90
CA LEU A 200 -8.06 16.26 -3.15
C LEU A 200 -7.71 14.87 -3.70
N SER A 201 -6.59 14.24 -3.29
CA SER A 201 -6.13 12.97 -3.86
C SER A 201 -7.18 11.87 -3.85
N ASP A 202 -8.01 11.83 -2.82
CA ASP A 202 -8.99 10.76 -2.60
C ASP A 202 -10.29 10.96 -3.39
N ARG A 203 -10.47 12.13 -4.01
CA ARG A 203 -11.65 12.47 -4.82
C ARG A 203 -11.55 12.00 -6.27
N PHE A 204 -10.34 11.66 -6.73
CA PHE A 204 -10.11 11.26 -8.11
C PHE A 204 -10.11 9.75 -8.26
N GLU A 205 -10.82 9.28 -9.28
CA GLU A 205 -10.78 7.91 -9.74
C GLU A 205 -10.01 7.83 -11.07
N TRP A 206 -9.26 6.76 -11.26
CA TRP A 206 -8.58 6.52 -12.54
C TRP A 206 -9.56 5.88 -13.52
N ASP A 207 -9.82 6.56 -14.62
CA ASP A 207 -10.59 6.01 -15.74
C ASP A 207 -9.65 5.25 -16.69
N GLU A 208 -9.88 3.95 -16.86
CA GLU A 208 -9.07 3.10 -17.74
C GLU A 208 -9.28 3.38 -19.22
N ASP A 209 -10.50 3.75 -19.62
CA ASP A 209 -10.86 4.00 -21.02
C ASP A 209 -10.26 5.32 -21.50
N LEU A 210 -10.31 6.35 -20.65
CA LEU A 210 -9.77 7.67 -20.96
C LEU A 210 -8.31 7.84 -20.54
N SER A 211 -7.74 6.86 -19.82
CA SER A 211 -6.37 6.87 -19.30
C SER A 211 -6.02 8.18 -18.57
N LYS A 212 -6.95 8.68 -17.75
CA LYS A 212 -6.81 9.95 -17.02
C LYS A 212 -7.54 9.89 -15.68
N PHE A 213 -7.21 10.80 -14.78
CA PHE A 213 -7.93 10.98 -13.52
C PHE A 213 -9.16 11.86 -13.72
N VAL A 214 -10.30 11.40 -13.19
CA VAL A 214 -11.59 12.08 -13.26
C VAL A 214 -12.17 12.17 -11.86
N ASN A 215 -12.78 13.31 -11.55
CA ASN A 215 -13.56 13.50 -10.35
C ASN A 215 -15.04 13.47 -10.70
N TYR A 216 -15.74 12.42 -10.28
CA TYR A 216 -17.15 12.21 -10.57
C TYR A 216 -18.00 12.98 -9.55
N ILE A 217 -18.70 14.02 -10.03
CA ILE A 217 -19.66 14.76 -9.21
C ILE A 217 -20.99 14.00 -9.23
N LYS A 218 -21.42 13.54 -8.06
CA LYS A 218 -22.69 12.84 -7.86
C LYS A 218 -23.67 13.75 -7.13
N ASN A 219 -24.94 13.73 -7.53
CA ASN A 219 -25.99 14.41 -6.77
C ASN A 219 -26.32 13.68 -5.47
N ASP A 220 -27.17 14.27 -4.64
CA ASP A 220 -27.67 13.68 -3.39
C ASP A 220 -28.35 12.31 -3.57
N LYS A 221 -28.76 11.96 -4.79
CA LYS A 221 -29.33 10.66 -5.15
C LYS A 221 -28.29 9.66 -5.66
N GLY A 222 -27.00 9.99 -5.58
CA GLY A 222 -25.88 9.16 -6.03
C GLY A 222 -25.74 9.03 -7.55
N LYS A 223 -26.53 9.76 -8.35
CA LYS A 223 -26.44 9.75 -9.81
C LYS A 223 -25.34 10.70 -10.26
N LEU A 224 -24.58 10.25 -11.27
CA LEU A 224 -23.56 11.07 -11.91
C LEU A 224 -24.20 12.32 -12.54
N VAL A 225 -23.66 13.48 -12.20
CA VAL A 225 -24.09 14.79 -12.71
C VAL A 225 -23.06 15.33 -13.67
N ASP A 226 -21.79 15.24 -13.30
CA ASP A 226 -20.69 15.82 -14.06
C ASP A 226 -19.37 15.08 -13.83
N GLU A 227 -18.45 15.27 -14.76
CA GLU A 227 -17.11 14.69 -14.77
C GLU A 227 -16.08 15.82 -14.92
N LEU A 228 -15.43 16.18 -13.81
CA LEU A 228 -14.39 17.20 -13.84
C LEU A 228 -13.02 16.56 -14.00
N ASN A 229 -12.18 17.20 -14.82
CA ASN A 229 -10.78 16.85 -14.87
C ASN A 229 -10.03 17.39 -13.63
N VAL A 230 -8.75 17.01 -13.50
CA VAL A 230 -7.90 17.43 -12.37
C VAL A 230 -7.77 18.94 -12.28
N GLU A 231 -7.58 19.63 -13.41
CA GLU A 231 -7.42 21.08 -13.45
C GLU A 231 -8.69 21.81 -12.99
N GLU A 232 -9.84 21.43 -13.52
CA GLU A 232 -11.16 21.99 -13.20
C GLU A 232 -11.51 21.77 -11.73
N THR A 233 -11.27 20.56 -11.21
CA THR A 233 -11.52 20.24 -9.80
C THR A 233 -10.64 21.06 -8.86
N VAL A 234 -9.35 21.18 -9.17
CA VAL A 234 -8.42 21.97 -8.34
C VAL A 234 -8.79 23.44 -8.39
N LYS A 235 -9.17 23.95 -9.57
CA LYS A 235 -9.62 25.32 -9.73
C LYS A 235 -10.90 25.59 -8.94
N SER A 236 -11.93 24.77 -9.10
CA SER A 236 -13.21 24.94 -8.39
C SER A 236 -13.04 24.83 -6.88
N PHE A 237 -12.13 23.96 -6.41
CA PHE A 237 -11.83 23.82 -4.99
C PHE A 237 -11.15 25.06 -4.39
N LEU A 238 -10.24 25.70 -5.13
CA LEU A 238 -9.54 26.90 -4.67
C LEU A 238 -10.33 28.19 -4.86
N GLU A 239 -11.36 28.19 -5.73
CA GLU A 239 -12.29 29.30 -5.91
C GLU A 239 -13.46 29.27 -4.91
N ASP A 240 -13.57 28.23 -4.09
CA ASP A 240 -14.58 28.10 -3.04
C ASP A 240 -14.24 29.00 -1.84
N ASP A 241 -15.20 29.83 -1.42
CA ASP A 241 -15.07 30.78 -0.30
C ASP A 241 -14.67 30.06 1.00
N GLU A 242 -15.07 28.80 1.19
CA GLU A 242 -14.67 28.00 2.36
C GLU A 242 -13.16 27.70 2.40
N ASN A 243 -12.49 27.76 1.24
CA ASN A 243 -11.08 27.43 1.06
C ASN A 243 -10.20 28.67 0.78
N ASP A 244 -10.73 29.88 0.96
CA ASP A 244 -10.01 31.14 0.73
C ASP A 244 -8.68 31.23 1.51
N ASN A 245 -8.63 30.61 2.69
CA ASN A 245 -7.42 30.53 3.52
C ASN A 245 -6.28 29.69 2.90
N LEU A 246 -6.56 28.93 1.85
CA LEU A 246 -5.60 28.09 1.12
C LEU A 246 -5.02 28.79 -0.12
N VAL A 247 -5.49 29.99 -0.48
CA VAL A 247 -5.03 30.77 -1.64
C VAL A 247 -4.17 31.95 -1.19
N LYS A 248 -3.11 32.25 -1.95
CA LYS A 248 -2.29 33.44 -1.71
C LYS A 248 -3.11 34.69 -2.05
N SER A 249 -3.23 35.61 -1.10
CA SER A 249 -3.88 36.90 -1.36
C SER A 249 -3.14 37.63 -2.49
N LYS A 250 -3.89 38.12 -3.49
CA LYS A 250 -3.34 38.89 -4.63
C LYS A 250 -2.91 40.30 -4.24
N VAL A 251 -3.12 40.71 -2.99
CA VAL A 251 -2.70 42.01 -2.47
C VAL A 251 -1.18 41.98 -2.32
N LYS A 252 -0.47 42.67 -3.22
CA LYS A 252 0.92 43.05 -3.00
C LYS A 252 0.96 43.94 -1.77
N ILE A 253 1.29 43.36 -0.61
CA ILE A 253 1.66 44.15 0.56
C ILE A 253 3.08 44.67 0.30
N ASP A 254 3.19 45.64 -0.60
CA ASP A 254 4.37 46.49 -0.68
C ASP A 254 4.36 47.36 0.58
N GLY A 255 5.33 47.15 1.46
CA GLY A 255 5.63 48.11 2.52
C GLY A 255 4.86 47.93 3.83
N LEU A 256 4.93 46.74 4.43
CA LEU A 256 4.96 46.68 5.90
C LEU A 256 6.14 45.82 6.32
N HIS A 257 7.20 46.49 6.78
CA HIS A 257 8.27 45.89 7.56
C HIS A 257 7.65 45.11 8.72
N ARG A 258 7.34 43.83 8.49
CA ARG A 258 7.42 42.86 9.56
C ARG A 258 8.88 42.89 9.95
N LYS A 259 9.15 43.39 11.17
CA LYS A 259 10.34 43.00 11.91
C LYS A 259 10.36 41.49 11.84
N ASP A 260 11.18 40.96 10.94
CA ASP A 260 11.80 39.67 11.14
C ASP A 260 12.24 39.67 12.61
N SER A 261 11.70 38.74 13.39
CA SER A 261 12.27 38.38 14.68
C SER A 261 13.61 37.72 14.36
N ASP A 262 14.55 38.57 13.99
CA ASP A 262 15.93 38.35 13.66
C ASP A 262 16.74 38.26 14.97
N ALA A 263 16.25 37.42 15.88
CA ALA A 263 16.94 37.07 17.12
C ALA A 263 17.62 35.70 17.04
N VAL A 264 17.55 34.98 15.91
CA VAL A 264 18.26 33.69 15.73
C VAL A 264 18.78 33.50 14.29
N ILE A 265 19.34 34.55 13.67
CA ILE A 265 20.16 34.42 12.45
C ILE A 265 21.50 35.12 12.66
N LYS A 266 22.30 34.59 13.59
CA LYS A 266 23.75 34.82 13.65
C LYS A 266 24.56 33.54 13.89
N ASP A 267 24.01 32.37 13.59
CA ASP A 267 24.72 31.08 13.68
C ASP A 267 24.53 30.17 12.44
N LYS A 268 24.23 30.74 11.26
CA LYS A 268 24.07 29.98 10.01
C LYS A 268 25.34 29.75 9.19
N ASP A 269 26.52 29.98 9.78
CA ASP A 269 27.79 29.52 9.23
C ASP A 269 28.33 28.24 9.89
N LYS A 270 27.60 27.63 10.85
CA LYS A 270 28.02 26.37 11.51
C LYS A 270 27.24 25.11 11.12
N ASP A 271 26.19 25.23 10.31
CA ASP A 271 25.35 24.08 9.92
C ASP A 271 25.60 23.56 8.49
N LYS A 272 26.43 24.24 7.68
CA LYS A 272 26.96 23.63 6.44
C LYS A 272 27.92 22.48 6.77
N ASP A 273 28.70 22.60 7.84
CA ASP A 273 29.67 21.57 8.24
C ASP A 273 29.01 20.28 8.78
N LYS A 274 27.79 20.33 9.30
CA LYS A 274 27.11 19.14 9.85
C LYS A 274 26.44 18.26 8.80
N LYS A 275 25.93 18.83 7.70
CA LYS A 275 25.33 18.05 6.62
C LYS A 275 26.40 17.41 5.71
N ASP A 276 27.50 18.10 5.48
CA ASP A 276 28.66 17.51 4.80
C ASP A 276 29.38 16.50 5.71
N GLY A 277 29.39 16.71 7.03
CA GLY A 277 29.92 15.76 8.02
C GLY A 277 29.21 14.41 8.10
N LEU A 278 27.88 14.36 7.91
CA LEU A 278 27.13 13.10 7.89
C LEU A 278 27.35 12.30 6.58
N VAL A 279 27.64 13.00 5.47
CA VAL A 279 27.96 12.36 4.19
C VAL A 279 29.43 11.91 4.17
N GLN A 280 30.33 12.66 4.82
CA GLN A 280 31.72 12.24 5.04
C GLN A 280 31.84 11.08 6.03
N SER A 281 30.99 10.99 7.06
CA SER A 281 31.01 9.88 8.02
C SER A 281 30.54 8.54 7.45
N MET A 282 29.83 8.57 6.32
CA MET A 282 29.38 7.37 5.59
C MET A 282 30.40 6.90 4.56
N LYS A 283 31.48 7.67 4.34
CA LYS A 283 32.53 7.34 3.39
C LYS A 283 33.76 6.84 4.13
N THR A 284 34.43 5.84 3.57
CA THR A 284 35.73 5.37 4.02
C THR A 284 36.80 6.45 3.78
N ALA A 285 38.01 6.26 4.32
CA ALA A 285 39.13 7.18 4.10
C ALA A 285 39.45 7.40 2.61
N ASP A 286 39.06 6.47 1.74
CA ASP A 286 39.24 6.53 0.29
C ASP A 286 38.11 7.30 -0.44
N GLY A 287 37.17 7.89 0.30
CA GLY A 287 36.07 8.69 -0.24
C GLY A 287 34.92 7.89 -0.86
N LYS A 288 34.93 6.56 -0.72
CA LYS A 288 33.87 5.64 -1.17
C LYS A 288 32.87 5.37 -0.05
N TYR A 289 31.62 5.07 -0.37
CA TYR A 289 30.63 4.72 0.66
C TYR A 289 30.93 3.35 1.29
N ASP A 290 30.77 3.24 2.61
CA ASP A 290 31.01 2.00 3.37
C ASP A 290 29.74 1.12 3.41
N PRO A 291 29.73 -0.07 2.79
CA PRO A 291 28.57 -0.96 2.77
C PRO A 291 28.17 -1.48 4.16
N THR A 292 29.07 -1.45 5.14
CA THR A 292 28.75 -1.90 6.50
C THR A 292 28.22 -0.79 7.41
N HIS A 293 28.13 0.45 6.92
CA HIS A 293 27.72 1.58 7.74
C HIS A 293 26.21 1.51 8.07
N PRO A 294 25.79 1.60 9.35
CA PRO A 294 24.38 1.41 9.76
C PRO A 294 23.37 2.32 9.06
N ALA A 295 23.77 3.57 8.76
CA ALA A 295 22.92 4.51 8.04
C ALA A 295 22.72 4.15 6.56
N ILE A 296 23.69 3.48 5.92
CA ILE A 296 23.58 3.02 4.53
C ILE A 296 22.65 1.82 4.48
N ILE A 297 22.84 0.85 5.37
CA ILE A 297 21.97 -0.33 5.51
C ILE A 297 20.51 0.09 5.71
N LYS A 298 20.25 0.97 6.68
CA LYS A 298 18.91 1.46 6.96
C LYS A 298 18.29 2.20 5.75
N SER A 299 19.09 3.02 5.06
CA SER A 299 18.59 3.76 3.89
C SER A 299 18.35 2.85 2.68
N ALA A 300 19.13 1.77 2.52
CA ALA A 300 18.96 0.76 1.48
C ALA A 300 17.67 -0.04 1.74
N GLU A 301 17.41 -0.43 2.99
CA GLU A 301 16.15 -1.07 3.41
C GLU A 301 14.94 -0.15 3.16
N GLU A 302 15.03 1.13 3.57
CA GLU A 302 13.98 2.13 3.33
C GLU A 302 13.71 2.34 1.82
N SER A 303 14.75 2.20 0.98
CA SER A 303 14.68 2.35 -0.47
C SER A 303 14.39 1.05 -1.22
N ARG A 304 14.27 -0.09 -0.51
CA ARG A 304 14.10 -1.45 -1.07
C ARG A 304 15.16 -1.81 -2.12
N LEU A 305 16.40 -1.38 -1.91
CA LEU A 305 17.54 -1.69 -2.74
C LEU A 305 18.52 -2.59 -1.98
N SER A 306 19.35 -3.34 -2.69
CA SER A 306 20.52 -3.94 -2.06
C SER A 306 21.45 -2.81 -1.56
N VAL A 307 22.30 -3.12 -0.58
CA VAL A 307 23.25 -2.14 -0.04
C VAL A 307 24.18 -1.64 -1.17
N GLU A 308 24.56 -2.53 -2.06
CA GLU A 308 25.38 -2.28 -3.24
C GLU A 308 24.68 -1.34 -4.23
N ASP A 309 23.42 -1.62 -4.59
CA ASP A 309 22.66 -0.79 -5.53
C ASP A 309 22.39 0.60 -4.95
N TYR A 310 22.12 0.69 -3.64
CA TYR A 310 21.91 1.97 -2.96
C TYR A 310 23.19 2.83 -2.97
N ILE A 311 24.36 2.22 -2.81
CA ILE A 311 25.66 2.90 -2.93
C ILE A 311 25.86 3.42 -4.35
N GLU A 312 25.61 2.62 -5.38
CA GLU A 312 25.78 3.02 -6.77
C GLU A 312 24.89 4.22 -7.14
N VAL A 313 23.61 4.19 -6.74
CA VAL A 313 22.67 5.30 -6.93
C VAL A 313 23.17 6.58 -6.24
N ARG A 314 23.72 6.45 -5.02
CA ARG A 314 24.31 7.55 -4.25
C ARG A 314 25.54 8.15 -4.93
N GLU A 315 26.43 7.32 -5.45
CA GLU A 315 27.63 7.75 -6.17
C GLU A 315 27.28 8.47 -7.48
N MET A 316 26.33 7.92 -8.25
CA MET A 316 25.84 8.58 -9.47
C MET A 316 25.21 9.93 -9.18
N ARG A 317 24.41 10.03 -8.12
CA ARG A 317 23.80 11.30 -7.71
C ARG A 317 24.87 12.31 -7.29
N ASP A 318 25.83 11.93 -6.45
CA ASP A 318 26.91 12.81 -6.02
C ASP A 318 27.75 13.30 -7.20
N SER A 319 28.06 12.41 -8.16
CA SER A 319 28.78 12.76 -9.40
C SER A 319 28.00 13.73 -10.29
N LYS A 320 26.67 13.57 -10.37
CA LYS A 320 25.81 14.54 -11.08
C LYS A 320 25.76 15.88 -10.35
N MET A 321 25.66 15.86 -9.02
CA MET A 321 25.58 17.07 -8.21
C MET A 321 26.91 17.85 -8.18
N SER A 322 28.07 17.18 -8.22
CA SER A 322 29.36 17.84 -8.34
C SER A 322 29.48 18.55 -9.69
N LYS A 323 29.14 17.88 -10.79
CA LYS A 323 29.10 18.49 -12.13
C LYS A 323 28.19 19.72 -12.21
N VAL A 324 27.05 19.72 -11.53
CA VAL A 324 26.14 20.88 -11.47
C VAL A 324 26.70 22.02 -10.62
N ARG A 325 27.48 21.71 -9.57
CA ARG A 325 28.17 22.73 -8.76
C ARG A 325 29.32 23.39 -9.51
N ASP A 326 30.06 22.63 -10.32
CA ASP A 326 31.19 23.14 -11.10
C ASP A 326 30.77 23.98 -12.33
N LEU A 327 29.47 24.00 -12.66
CA LEU A 327 28.88 24.78 -13.74
C LEU A 327 28.30 26.14 -13.30
N LYS A 328 28.32 26.46 -12.00
CA LYS A 328 27.93 27.76 -11.43
C LYS A 328 29.17 28.55 -11.06
#